data_AF-A0A3M6V013-F1
#
_entry.id   AF-A0A3M6V013-F1
#
_cell.length_a   1.000
_cell.length_b   1.000
_cell.length_c   1.000
_cell.angle_alpha   90.00
_cell.angle_beta   90.00
_cell.angle_gamma   90.00
#
_symmetry.space_group_name_H-M   'P 1'
#
loop_
_entity.id
_entity.type
_entity.pdbx_description
1 polymer ?
#
loop_
_entity_poly.entity_id
_entity_poly.type
_entity_poly.pdbx_seq_one_letter_code
_entity_poly.pdbx_strand_id
1 'polypeptide(L)'
;MADFSSLLFFLVGIAFSQASVIDLTNENFDSIVNGDKFAFVEFYAPWCGHCKALAPTYEKLGEAFAKADDVVIAKVDADADKTLSSRFGVSGFPTLKYFPKGSTSAEDYSGGRDIKDLVSFIEGKSGARASKAIFKENVIQLDSSNFDSVALDKTKDVLVEFYAPWCGHCKNLAPVYEKVGLTFKNEPNCVVAKVDADGERTLGERYGVSGFPTIKFFPRDSEEAEEYSGGRSEQDFIDFLNEKCKTKRKSGGGISDDAGRIDKFDEFAKDFMSNVVMERVQSKGDAFITSEIERLNRLLEGAISAKKNDEFSVRRNILKQFKVDTGKTEL
;
A
#
# COMPACT_ATOMS: atom_id res chain seq x y z
N MET A 1 42.43 44.14 -0.48
CA MET A 1 41.41 43.91 0.56
C MET A 1 40.11 43.57 -0.14
N ALA A 2 39.56 42.39 0.19
CA ALA A 2 38.22 41.86 -0.05
C ALA A 2 38.30 40.43 -0.60
N ASP A 3 38.38 39.52 0.35
CA ASP A 3 38.23 38.07 0.24
C ASP A 3 36.74 37.76 0.03
N PHE A 4 36.41 36.92 -0.96
CA PHE A 4 35.05 36.44 -1.22
C PHE A 4 35.08 34.92 -1.41
N SER A 5 35.49 34.22 -0.35
CA SER A 5 35.18 32.80 -0.16
C SER A 5 33.69 32.66 0.18
N SER A 6 32.87 32.36 -0.83
CA SER A 6 31.44 32.08 -0.65
C SER A 6 31.26 30.60 -0.34
N LEU A 7 31.06 30.29 0.95
CA LEU A 7 30.81 28.96 1.47
C LEU A 7 29.35 28.57 1.16
N LEU A 8 29.15 27.70 0.17
CA LEU A 8 27.84 27.14 -0.17
C LEU A 8 27.49 26.04 0.86
N PHE A 9 26.71 26.40 1.88
CA PHE A 9 26.14 25.43 2.82
C PHE A 9 25.07 24.59 2.09
N PHE A 10 25.43 23.36 1.70
CA PHE A 10 24.47 22.33 1.33
C PHE A 10 23.73 21.86 2.60
N LEU A 11 22.53 22.38 2.82
CA LEU A 11 21.59 21.83 3.80
C LEU A 11 21.09 20.47 3.29
N VAL A 12 21.77 19.40 3.69
CA VAL A 12 21.24 18.04 3.58
C VAL A 12 20.15 17.90 4.65
N GLY A 13 18.90 18.18 4.26
CA GLY A 13 17.73 17.90 5.08
C GLY A 13 17.52 16.39 5.17
N ILE A 14 18.11 15.75 6.19
CA ILE A 14 17.77 14.38 6.57
C ILE A 14 16.37 14.45 7.18
N ALA A 15 15.36 13.99 6.45
CA ALA A 15 14.03 13.76 6.98
C ALA A 15 14.10 12.58 7.97
N PHE A 16 14.30 12.88 9.25
CA PHE A 16 14.11 11.91 10.31
C PHE A 16 12.62 11.60 10.40
N SER A 17 12.24 10.39 9.99
CA SER A 17 10.93 9.83 10.34
C SER A 17 10.91 9.66 11.85
N GLN A 18 10.19 10.53 12.58
CA GLN A 18 9.96 10.33 14.01
C GLN A 18 9.16 9.03 14.19
N ALA A 19 9.54 8.22 15.18
CA ALA A 19 8.75 7.06 15.57
C ALA A 19 7.36 7.54 16.04
N SER A 20 6.30 6.86 15.59
CA SER A 20 4.92 7.22 15.91
C SER A 20 4.58 7.02 17.40
N VAL A 21 5.39 6.22 18.10
CA VAL A 21 5.38 6.08 19.56
C VAL A 21 6.75 6.50 20.09
N ILE A 22 6.77 7.45 21.01
CA ILE A 22 8.00 8.00 21.57
C ILE A 22 8.46 7.16 22.77
N ASP A 23 9.72 6.72 22.75
CA ASP A 23 10.38 6.12 23.91
C ASP A 23 10.75 7.22 24.93
N LEU A 24 10.08 7.19 26.07
CA LEU A 24 10.35 8.09 27.18
C LEU A 24 11.28 7.44 28.18
N THR A 25 12.24 8.23 28.63
CA THR A 25 13.20 7.92 29.68
C THR A 25 13.19 9.05 30.71
N ASN A 26 13.78 8.81 31.87
CA ASN A 26 13.89 9.84 32.90
C ASN A 26 14.54 11.15 32.41
N GLU A 27 15.38 11.11 31.37
CA GLU A 27 16.05 12.30 30.80
C GLU A 27 15.14 13.17 29.93
N ASN A 28 14.13 12.58 29.26
CA ASN A 28 13.29 13.29 28.29
C ASN A 28 11.83 13.45 28.73
N PHE A 29 11.40 12.75 29.80
CA PHE A 29 10.00 12.69 30.19
C PHE A 29 9.40 14.09 30.41
N ASP A 30 10.04 14.91 31.26
CA ASP A 30 9.50 16.21 31.65
C ASP A 30 9.54 17.26 30.54
N SER A 31 10.42 17.11 29.54
CA SER A 31 10.46 18.01 28.39
C SER A 31 9.38 17.69 27.36
N ILE A 32 8.99 16.42 27.25
CA ILE A 32 7.97 15.96 26.30
C ILE A 32 6.56 16.00 26.92
N VAL A 33 6.43 15.62 28.18
CA VAL A 33 5.18 15.58 28.95
C VAL A 33 5.13 16.80 29.89
N ASN A 34 5.25 17.99 29.30
CA ASN A 34 5.32 19.28 30.01
C ASN A 34 3.95 19.97 30.19
N GLY A 35 2.87 19.37 29.67
CA GLY A 35 1.51 19.92 29.69
C GLY A 35 1.13 20.70 28.43
N ASP A 36 2.02 20.98 27.48
CA ASP A 36 1.66 21.70 26.25
C ASP A 36 0.72 20.89 25.35
N LYS A 37 0.85 19.56 25.41
CA LYS A 37 0.11 18.58 24.61
C LYS A 37 -0.59 17.57 25.51
N PHE A 38 -1.62 16.92 24.98
CA PHE A 38 -2.16 15.71 25.60
C PHE A 38 -1.14 14.58 25.42
N ALA A 39 -0.81 13.84 26.48
CA ALA A 39 0.07 12.68 26.37
C ALA A 39 -0.61 11.39 26.83
N PHE A 40 -0.42 10.31 26.08
CA PHE A 40 -0.83 8.95 26.44
C PHE A 40 0.40 8.08 26.56
N VAL A 41 0.63 7.49 27.74
CA VAL A 41 1.88 6.81 28.09
C VAL A 41 1.62 5.38 28.53
N GLU A 42 2.27 4.43 27.85
CA GLU A 42 2.32 3.03 28.26
C GLU A 42 3.56 2.78 29.12
N PHE A 43 3.37 2.31 30.35
CA PHE A 43 4.44 1.78 31.19
C PHE A 43 4.46 0.27 31.02
N TYR A 44 5.51 -0.26 30.39
CA TYR A 44 5.64 -1.66 30.02
C TYR A 44 6.90 -2.31 30.61
N ALA A 45 7.01 -3.63 30.42
CA ALA A 45 8.24 -4.39 30.65
C ALA A 45 8.48 -5.35 29.47
N PRO A 46 9.73 -5.50 28.97
CA PRO A 46 10.01 -6.31 27.76
C PRO A 46 9.65 -7.80 27.90
N TRP A 47 9.64 -8.33 29.12
CA TRP A 47 9.31 -9.73 29.40
C TRP A 47 7.80 -9.98 29.60
N CYS A 48 6.99 -8.93 29.74
CA CYS A 48 5.57 -9.07 30.05
C CYS A 48 4.75 -9.50 28.82
N GLY A 49 4.10 -10.66 28.90
CA GLY A 49 3.27 -11.19 27.81
C GLY A 49 2.11 -10.27 27.41
N HIS A 50 1.43 -9.63 28.39
CA HIS A 50 0.33 -8.71 28.11
C HIS A 50 0.81 -7.40 27.44
N CYS A 51 2.04 -6.95 27.73
CA CYS A 51 2.65 -5.81 27.03
C CYS A 51 2.95 -6.17 25.59
N LYS A 52 3.52 -7.37 25.36
CA LYS A 52 3.79 -7.86 24.00
C LYS A 52 2.51 -7.97 23.16
N ALA A 53 1.39 -8.37 23.78
CA ALA A 53 0.09 -8.42 23.13
C ALA A 53 -0.47 -7.03 22.81
N LEU A 54 -0.23 -6.03 23.66
CA LEU A 54 -0.70 -4.66 23.46
C LEU A 54 0.15 -3.88 22.44
N ALA A 55 1.46 -4.13 22.40
CA ALA A 55 2.42 -3.41 21.57
C ALA A 55 1.96 -3.15 20.12
N PRO A 56 1.48 -4.14 19.33
CA PRO A 56 1.04 -3.86 17.96
C PRO A 56 -0.15 -2.90 17.89
N THR A 57 -1.09 -2.98 18.84
CA THR A 57 -2.22 -2.03 18.93
C THR A 57 -1.75 -0.64 19.34
N TYR A 58 -0.76 -0.56 20.22
CA TYR A 58 -0.21 0.71 20.71
C TYR A 58 0.62 1.43 19.63
N GLU A 59 1.38 0.70 18.81
CA GLU A 59 2.07 1.26 17.63
C GLU A 59 1.05 1.79 16.60
N LYS A 60 -0.03 1.03 16.32
CA LYS A 60 -1.16 1.52 15.48
C LYS A 60 -1.79 2.79 16.06
N LEU A 61 -1.88 2.91 17.38
CA LEU A 61 -2.38 4.12 18.05
C LEU A 61 -1.45 5.31 17.83
N GLY A 62 -0.13 5.11 17.90
CA GLY A 62 0.86 6.11 17.52
C GLY A 62 0.65 6.60 16.09
N GLU A 63 0.53 5.69 15.13
CA GLU A 63 0.27 6.03 13.72
C GLU A 63 -1.05 6.80 13.53
N ALA A 64 -2.08 6.45 14.30
CA ALA A 64 -3.38 7.10 14.25
C ALA A 64 -3.29 8.59 14.55
N PHE A 65 -2.41 8.97 15.49
CA PHE A 65 -2.22 10.35 15.94
C PHE A 65 -0.91 10.99 15.45
N ALA A 66 -0.16 10.35 14.55
CA ALA A 66 1.13 10.85 14.06
C ALA A 66 1.07 12.23 13.37
N LYS A 67 -0.11 12.67 12.94
CA LYS A 67 -0.36 14.02 12.35
C LYS A 67 -1.08 14.98 13.31
N ALA A 68 -1.34 14.57 14.54
CA ALA A 68 -2.01 15.39 15.55
C ALA A 68 -0.95 16.09 16.39
N ASP A 69 -0.64 17.35 16.05
CA ASP A 69 0.43 18.11 16.72
C ASP A 69 0.20 18.29 18.22
N ASP A 70 -1.05 18.19 18.69
CA ASP A 70 -1.46 18.35 20.09
C ASP A 70 -1.52 17.04 20.91
N VAL A 71 -1.10 15.91 20.32
CA VAL A 71 -1.13 14.58 20.95
C VAL A 71 0.26 13.95 20.93
N VAL A 72 0.65 13.38 22.07
CA VAL A 72 1.86 12.57 22.24
C VAL A 72 1.44 11.15 22.59
N ILE A 73 1.86 10.18 21.79
CA ILE A 73 1.77 8.75 22.13
C ILE A 73 3.16 8.26 22.49
N ALA A 74 3.31 7.68 23.66
CA ALA A 74 4.61 7.35 24.22
C ALA A 74 4.61 6.08 25.05
N LYS A 75 5.79 5.51 25.28
CA LYS A 75 6.01 4.34 26.13
C LYS A 75 7.25 4.51 27.00
N VAL A 76 7.26 3.87 28.16
CA VAL A 76 8.37 3.84 29.13
C VAL A 76 8.62 2.37 29.48
N ASP A 77 9.86 1.91 29.32
CA ASP A 77 10.30 0.66 29.95
C ASP A 77 10.45 0.90 31.46
N ALA A 78 9.36 0.67 32.19
CA ALA A 78 9.30 0.87 33.62
C ALA A 78 9.92 -0.28 34.41
N ASP A 79 10.36 -1.35 33.73
CA ASP A 79 11.24 -2.34 34.34
C ASP A 79 12.68 -1.83 34.41
N ALA A 80 13.15 -1.17 33.35
CA ALA A 80 14.46 -0.53 33.32
C ALA A 80 14.49 0.80 34.12
N ASP A 81 13.48 1.65 33.94
CA ASP A 81 13.39 2.98 34.57
C ASP A 81 12.58 2.95 35.86
N LYS A 82 13.23 2.54 36.95
CA LYS A 82 12.61 2.48 38.29
C LYS A 82 12.21 3.86 38.84
N THR A 83 12.83 4.93 38.36
CA THR A 83 12.53 6.31 38.79
C THR A 83 11.16 6.71 38.28
N LEU A 84 10.91 6.60 36.98
CA LEU A 84 9.60 6.89 36.40
C LEU A 84 8.53 5.92 36.89
N SER A 85 8.88 4.64 37.04
CA SER A 85 7.99 3.61 37.61
C SER A 85 7.50 4.01 39.01
N SER A 86 8.40 4.42 39.90
CA SER A 86 8.07 4.86 41.25
C SER A 86 7.30 6.18 41.26
N ARG A 87 7.74 7.15 40.45
CA ARG A 87 7.12 8.49 40.33
C ARG A 87 5.64 8.41 39.96
N PHE A 88 5.28 7.49 39.08
CA PHE A 88 3.91 7.32 38.62
C PHE A 88 3.16 6.15 39.28
N GLY A 89 3.74 5.52 40.31
CA GLY A 89 3.09 4.45 41.07
C GLY A 89 2.76 3.22 40.21
N VAL A 90 3.66 2.83 39.32
CA VAL A 90 3.47 1.67 38.45
C VAL A 90 3.76 0.39 39.23
N SER A 91 2.72 -0.38 39.54
CA SER A 91 2.81 -1.64 40.30
C SER A 91 2.61 -2.90 39.46
N GLY A 92 2.34 -2.74 38.15
CA GLY A 92 2.07 -3.85 37.24
C GLY A 92 2.08 -3.39 35.78
N PHE A 93 2.12 -4.36 34.86
CA PHE A 93 2.28 -4.09 33.44
C PHE A 93 1.23 -4.79 32.55
N PRO A 94 0.82 -4.18 31.43
CA PRO A 94 1.04 -2.77 31.11
C PRO A 94 0.14 -1.88 31.99
N THR A 95 0.66 -0.72 32.38
CA THR A 95 -0.11 0.37 33.02
C THR A 95 -0.21 1.52 32.03
N LEU A 96 -1.43 1.97 31.75
CA LEU A 96 -1.69 3.08 30.82
C LEU A 96 -2.09 4.31 31.63
N LYS A 97 -1.41 5.42 31.39
CA LYS A 97 -1.73 6.72 32.01
C LYS A 97 -1.81 7.80 30.94
N TYR A 98 -2.53 8.86 31.26
CA TYR A 98 -2.66 10.01 30.38
C TYR A 98 -2.45 11.31 31.13
N PHE A 99 -2.03 12.34 30.39
CA PHE A 99 -1.75 13.67 30.89
C PHE A 99 -2.61 14.64 30.07
N PRO A 100 -3.65 15.24 30.68
CA PRO A 100 -4.48 16.23 29.99
C PRO A 100 -3.65 17.42 29.50
N LYS A 101 -4.02 17.99 28.36
CA LYS A 101 -3.43 19.24 27.89
C LYS A 101 -3.64 20.33 28.96
N GLY A 102 -2.57 21.03 29.30
CA GLY A 102 -2.48 22.00 30.39
C GLY A 102 -2.10 21.40 31.76
N SER A 103 -1.83 20.10 31.86
CA SER A 103 -1.50 19.41 33.11
C SER A 103 -0.28 18.50 32.97
N THR A 104 0.57 18.48 34.00
CA THR A 104 1.65 17.49 34.17
C THR A 104 1.27 16.38 35.14
N SER A 105 0.03 16.39 35.65
CA SER A 105 -0.49 15.33 36.52
C SER A 105 -1.02 14.17 35.70
N ALA A 106 -0.59 12.96 36.06
CA ALA A 106 -1.04 11.73 35.42
C ALA A 106 -2.41 11.30 35.95
N GLU A 107 -3.25 10.80 35.05
CA GLU A 107 -4.50 10.10 35.35
C GLU A 107 -4.45 8.67 34.80
N ASP A 108 -5.11 7.74 35.49
CA ASP A 108 -5.15 6.33 35.07
C ASP A 108 -6.14 6.11 33.92
N TYR A 109 -5.72 5.31 32.94
CA TYR A 109 -6.62 4.78 31.93
C TYR A 109 -7.00 3.33 32.27
N SER A 110 -8.31 3.11 32.43
CA SER A 110 -8.89 1.80 32.78
C SER A 110 -9.85 1.24 31.73
N GLY A 111 -9.91 1.86 30.54
CA GLY A 111 -10.75 1.39 29.43
C GLY A 111 -10.17 0.16 28.70
N GLY A 112 -10.88 -0.28 27.66
CA GLY A 112 -10.45 -1.40 26.83
C GLY A 112 -9.19 -1.07 26.02
N ARG A 113 -8.43 -2.10 25.67
CA ARG A 113 -7.10 -1.95 25.06
C ARG A 113 -7.10 -2.24 23.57
N ASP A 114 -8.28 -2.35 22.96
CA ASP A 114 -8.39 -2.40 21.51
C ASP A 114 -8.24 -1.00 20.90
N ILE A 115 -7.92 -0.96 19.61
CA ILE A 115 -7.63 0.30 18.92
C ILE A 115 -8.82 1.27 18.93
N LYS A 116 -10.06 0.78 18.92
CA LYS A 116 -11.26 1.63 18.87
C LYS A 116 -11.48 2.32 20.21
N ASP A 117 -11.32 1.59 21.31
CA ASP A 117 -11.45 2.12 22.66
C ASP A 117 -10.37 3.17 22.97
N LEU A 118 -9.11 2.87 22.60
CA LEU A 118 -7.99 3.78 22.79
C LEU A 118 -8.14 5.07 21.96
N VAL A 119 -8.49 4.94 20.67
CA VAL A 119 -8.73 6.10 19.81
C VAL A 119 -9.89 6.93 20.33
N SER A 120 -11.03 6.30 20.65
CA SER A 120 -12.22 7.01 21.14
C SER A 120 -11.93 7.78 22.43
N PHE A 121 -11.15 7.18 23.34
CA PHE A 121 -10.71 7.84 24.56
C PHE A 121 -9.86 9.08 24.26
N ILE A 122 -8.84 8.95 23.41
CA ILE A 122 -7.93 10.06 23.09
C ILE A 122 -8.67 11.16 22.34
N GLU A 123 -9.52 10.84 21.36
CA GLU A 123 -10.34 11.85 20.67
C GLU A 123 -11.24 12.59 21.67
N GLY A 124 -11.85 11.88 22.62
CA GLY A 124 -12.73 12.46 23.63
C GLY A 124 -12.00 13.37 24.64
N LYS A 125 -10.76 13.04 25.02
CA LYS A 125 -9.98 13.80 26.01
C LYS A 125 -9.14 14.92 25.42
N SER A 126 -8.62 14.74 24.21
CA SER A 126 -7.72 15.70 23.55
C SER A 126 -8.43 16.62 22.56
N GLY A 127 -9.59 16.21 22.03
CA GLY A 127 -10.27 16.89 20.91
C GLY A 127 -9.59 16.66 19.55
N ALA A 128 -8.45 15.96 19.50
CA ALA A 128 -7.79 15.59 18.25
C ALA A 128 -8.58 14.53 17.49
N ARG A 129 -8.26 14.35 16.21
CA ARG A 129 -8.85 13.32 15.36
C ARG A 129 -7.80 12.33 14.89
N ALA A 130 -8.09 11.06 15.09
CA ALA A 130 -7.28 9.99 14.56
C ALA A 130 -7.41 9.92 13.03
N SER A 131 -6.32 9.53 12.38
CA SER A 131 -6.31 9.17 10.97
C SER A 131 -7.26 8.01 10.73
N LYS A 132 -8.30 8.20 9.89
CA LYS A 132 -9.21 7.10 9.53
C LYS A 132 -8.52 5.95 8.77
N ALA A 133 -7.31 6.19 8.24
CA ALA A 133 -6.57 5.20 7.48
C ALA A 133 -6.20 3.97 8.34
N ILE A 134 -5.99 4.14 9.65
CA ILE A 134 -5.62 3.04 10.56
C ILE A 134 -6.74 2.01 10.77
N PHE A 135 -7.99 2.38 10.46
CA PHE A 135 -9.13 1.46 10.50
C PHE A 135 -9.40 0.78 9.16
N LYS A 136 -8.67 1.17 8.11
CA LYS A 136 -8.84 0.65 6.75
C LYS A 136 -7.77 -0.41 6.49
N GLU A 137 -7.97 -1.59 7.08
CA GLU A 137 -7.17 -2.75 6.70
C GLU A 137 -7.47 -3.10 5.23
N ASN A 138 -6.42 -3.25 4.43
CA ASN A 138 -6.55 -3.63 3.02
C ASN A 138 -6.16 -5.09 2.80
N VAL A 139 -5.73 -5.76 3.86
CA VAL A 139 -5.45 -7.18 3.93
C VAL A 139 -6.51 -7.84 4.79
N ILE A 140 -7.10 -8.93 4.30
CA ILE A 140 -8.12 -9.67 5.05
C ILE A 140 -7.43 -10.47 6.17
N GLN A 141 -7.84 -10.25 7.42
CA GLN A 141 -7.42 -11.11 8.53
C GLN A 141 -8.18 -12.44 8.46
N LEU A 142 -7.44 -13.53 8.40
CA LEU A 142 -7.96 -14.89 8.45
C LEU A 142 -7.75 -15.50 9.82
N ASP A 143 -8.66 -16.40 10.16
CA ASP A 143 -8.63 -17.29 11.31
C ASP A 143 -9.31 -18.62 10.93
N SER A 144 -9.31 -19.58 11.85
CA SER A 144 -9.94 -20.89 11.62
C SER A 144 -11.43 -20.84 11.26
N SER A 145 -12.15 -19.77 11.57
CA SER A 145 -13.59 -19.64 11.28
C SER A 145 -13.88 -19.20 9.84
N ASN A 146 -12.96 -18.48 9.21
CA ASN A 146 -13.17 -17.90 7.88
C ASN A 146 -12.20 -18.39 6.79
N PHE A 147 -11.08 -19.03 7.18
CA PHE A 147 -10.00 -19.37 6.25
C PHE A 147 -10.50 -20.14 5.03
N ASP A 148 -11.21 -21.25 5.23
CA ASP A 148 -11.66 -22.11 4.13
C ASP A 148 -12.64 -21.38 3.20
N SER A 149 -13.50 -20.52 3.75
CA SER A 149 -14.47 -19.75 2.95
C SER A 149 -13.84 -18.63 2.12
N VAL A 150 -12.62 -18.19 2.47
CA VAL A 150 -11.91 -17.09 1.79
C VAL A 150 -10.78 -17.64 0.94
N ALA A 151 -9.82 -18.34 1.56
CA ALA A 151 -8.59 -18.82 0.92
C ALA A 151 -8.82 -20.02 0.00
N LEU A 152 -9.88 -20.82 0.23
CA LEU A 152 -10.21 -21.98 -0.62
C LEU A 152 -11.43 -21.72 -1.53
N ASP A 153 -11.87 -20.46 -1.63
CA ASP A 153 -12.93 -20.05 -2.54
C ASP A 153 -12.48 -20.24 -4.00
N LYS A 154 -13.15 -21.15 -4.72
CA LYS A 154 -12.85 -21.50 -6.12
C LYS A 154 -13.10 -20.37 -7.12
N THR A 155 -13.52 -19.20 -6.67
CA THR A 155 -13.66 -17.99 -7.48
C THR A 155 -12.51 -16.99 -7.28
N LYS A 156 -11.64 -17.20 -6.29
CA LYS A 156 -10.63 -16.22 -5.85
C LYS A 156 -9.22 -16.79 -5.81
N ASP A 157 -8.29 -16.03 -6.37
CA ASP A 157 -6.87 -16.20 -6.24
C ASP A 157 -6.43 -15.46 -4.96
N VAL A 158 -5.88 -16.18 -3.97
CA VAL A 158 -5.64 -15.62 -2.62
C VAL A 158 -4.18 -15.74 -2.22
N LEU A 159 -3.51 -14.62 -1.97
CA LEU A 159 -2.19 -14.60 -1.35
C LEU A 159 -2.34 -14.45 0.17
N VAL A 160 -1.76 -15.38 0.93
CA VAL A 160 -1.85 -15.41 2.39
C VAL A 160 -0.46 -15.31 3.02
N GLU A 161 -0.27 -14.30 3.88
CA GLU A 161 0.86 -14.23 4.80
C GLU A 161 0.52 -14.97 6.12
N PHE A 162 1.29 -16.00 6.44
CA PHE A 162 1.32 -16.62 7.76
C PHE A 162 2.39 -15.93 8.60
N TYR A 163 1.98 -15.21 9.64
CA TYR A 163 2.84 -14.39 10.47
C TYR A 163 2.76 -14.76 11.96
N ALA A 164 3.65 -14.16 12.75
CA ALA A 164 3.54 -14.14 14.21
C ALA A 164 3.75 -12.70 14.73
N PRO A 165 2.98 -12.23 15.74
CA PRO A 165 3.05 -10.86 16.22
C PRO A 165 4.42 -10.45 16.80
N TRP A 166 5.18 -11.42 17.29
CA TRP A 166 6.51 -11.19 17.86
C TRP A 166 7.64 -11.22 16.82
N CYS A 167 7.36 -11.63 15.58
CA CYS A 167 8.38 -11.78 14.54
C CYS A 167 8.78 -10.41 13.94
N GLY A 168 10.05 -10.02 14.09
CA GLY A 168 10.56 -8.76 13.54
C GLY A 168 10.47 -8.67 12.02
N HIS A 169 10.71 -9.77 11.30
CA HIS A 169 10.59 -9.79 9.84
C HIS A 169 9.14 -9.61 9.37
N CYS A 170 8.15 -10.13 10.10
CA CYS A 170 6.73 -9.89 9.83
C CYS A 170 6.37 -8.42 10.04
N LYS A 171 6.84 -7.81 11.13
CA LYS A 171 6.61 -6.38 11.39
C LYS A 171 7.17 -5.50 10.28
N ASN A 172 8.33 -5.84 9.75
CA ASN A 172 8.94 -5.11 8.63
C ASN A 172 8.18 -5.33 7.31
N LEU A 173 7.57 -6.49 7.11
CA LEU A 173 6.79 -6.81 5.90
C LEU A 173 5.39 -6.19 5.91
N ALA A 174 4.74 -6.14 7.08
CA ALA A 174 3.37 -5.65 7.25
C ALA A 174 3.04 -4.34 6.49
N PRO A 175 3.84 -3.26 6.56
CA PRO A 175 3.51 -2.03 5.83
C PRO A 175 3.57 -2.19 4.31
N VAL A 176 4.44 -3.06 3.79
CA VAL A 176 4.49 -3.39 2.35
C VAL A 176 3.26 -4.20 1.99
N TYR A 177 2.93 -5.21 2.79
CA TYR A 177 1.81 -6.12 2.54
C TYR A 177 0.45 -5.39 2.56
N GLU A 178 0.27 -4.38 3.42
CA GLU A 178 -0.92 -3.50 3.41
C GLU A 178 -1.05 -2.66 2.13
N LYS A 179 0.07 -2.19 1.55
CA LYS A 179 0.05 -1.50 0.25
C LYS A 179 -0.31 -2.43 -0.89
N VAL A 180 0.14 -3.68 -0.84
CA VAL A 180 -0.26 -4.73 -1.79
C VAL A 180 -1.76 -4.98 -1.67
N GLY A 181 -2.28 -5.18 -0.45
CA GLY A 181 -3.72 -5.28 -0.21
C GLY A 181 -4.51 -4.09 -0.75
N LEU A 182 -3.99 -2.87 -0.59
CA LEU A 182 -4.61 -1.66 -1.17
C LEU A 182 -4.62 -1.70 -2.70
N THR A 183 -3.53 -2.15 -3.31
CA THR A 183 -3.37 -2.21 -4.78
C THR A 183 -4.41 -3.12 -5.43
N PHE A 184 -4.69 -4.27 -4.80
CA PHE A 184 -5.63 -5.28 -5.30
C PHE A 184 -7.03 -5.20 -4.67
N LYS A 185 -7.30 -4.22 -3.79
CA LYS A 185 -8.58 -4.08 -3.06
C LYS A 185 -9.84 -4.13 -3.94
N ASN A 186 -9.74 -3.64 -5.17
CA ASN A 186 -10.87 -3.55 -6.11
C ASN A 186 -10.90 -4.73 -7.11
N GLU A 187 -9.99 -5.68 -7.01
CA GLU A 187 -9.96 -6.87 -7.85
C GLU A 187 -10.86 -7.94 -7.20
N PRO A 188 -12.03 -8.27 -7.78
CA PRO A 188 -13.03 -9.10 -7.12
C PRO A 188 -12.55 -10.54 -6.86
N ASN A 189 -11.58 -11.00 -7.66
CA ASN A 189 -11.07 -12.37 -7.63
C ASN A 189 -9.60 -12.45 -7.19
N CYS A 190 -8.99 -11.35 -6.71
CA CYS A 190 -7.59 -11.33 -6.30
C CYS A 190 -7.50 -10.79 -4.87
N VAL A 191 -7.28 -11.67 -3.91
CA VAL A 191 -7.35 -11.34 -2.49
C VAL A 191 -5.97 -11.40 -1.86
N VAL A 192 -5.71 -10.42 -0.99
CA VAL A 192 -4.52 -10.38 -0.14
C VAL A 192 -4.98 -10.53 1.30
N ALA A 193 -4.42 -11.51 1.99
CA ALA A 193 -4.88 -11.93 3.31
C ALA A 193 -3.71 -12.30 4.23
N LYS A 194 -3.94 -12.32 5.54
CA LYS A 194 -2.93 -12.69 6.54
C LYS A 194 -3.54 -13.50 7.66
N VAL A 195 -2.74 -14.33 8.31
CA VAL A 195 -3.15 -15.17 9.44
C VAL A 195 -2.06 -15.19 10.50
N ASP A 196 -2.45 -14.97 11.76
CA ASP A 196 -1.56 -15.18 12.90
C ASP A 196 -1.44 -16.68 13.14
N ALA A 197 -0.39 -17.29 12.61
CA ALA A 197 -0.17 -18.74 12.72
C ALA A 197 0.50 -19.16 14.03
N ASP A 198 0.92 -18.21 14.88
CA ASP A 198 1.32 -18.51 16.27
C ASP A 198 0.10 -18.66 17.18
N GLY A 199 -0.95 -17.85 16.93
CA GLY A 199 -2.27 -18.00 17.53
C GLY A 199 -3.08 -19.16 16.94
N GLU A 200 -3.16 -19.26 15.61
CA GLU A 200 -3.89 -20.29 14.85
C GLU A 200 -3.00 -21.49 14.50
N ARG A 201 -2.38 -22.11 15.51
CA ARG A 201 -1.32 -23.13 15.33
C ARG A 201 -1.74 -24.29 14.43
N THR A 202 -2.95 -24.82 14.60
CA THR A 202 -3.48 -25.93 13.77
C THR A 202 -3.59 -25.55 12.31
N LEU A 203 -3.92 -24.29 12.01
CA LEU A 203 -3.99 -23.78 10.64
C LEU A 203 -2.59 -23.58 10.05
N GLY A 204 -1.63 -23.10 10.85
CA GLY A 204 -0.22 -23.06 10.47
C GLY A 204 0.35 -24.46 10.16
N GLU A 205 0.08 -25.43 11.03
CA GLU A 205 0.47 -26.84 10.86
C GLU A 205 -0.16 -27.46 9.61
N ARG A 206 -1.46 -27.21 9.34
CA ARG A 206 -2.18 -27.69 8.15
C ARG A 206 -1.45 -27.34 6.86
N TYR A 207 -0.79 -26.18 6.81
CA TYR A 207 -0.06 -25.71 5.63
C TYR A 207 1.47 -25.80 5.77
N GLY A 208 1.97 -26.48 6.80
CA GLY A 208 3.40 -26.74 6.98
C GLY A 208 4.23 -25.49 7.31
N VAL A 209 3.64 -24.52 8.01
CA VAL A 209 4.35 -23.31 8.45
C VAL A 209 5.33 -23.66 9.56
N SER A 210 6.62 -23.49 9.28
CA SER A 210 7.72 -23.80 10.23
C SER A 210 8.56 -22.57 10.59
N GLY A 211 8.26 -21.42 10.00
CA GLY A 211 8.94 -20.15 10.26
C GLY A 211 8.10 -18.98 9.77
N PHE A 212 8.52 -17.75 10.11
CA PHE A 212 7.75 -16.55 9.81
C PHE A 212 8.60 -15.45 9.15
N PRO A 213 8.01 -14.65 8.23
CA PRO A 213 6.73 -14.91 7.58
C PRO A 213 6.87 -16.04 6.54
N THR A 214 5.85 -16.89 6.43
CA THR A 214 5.65 -17.82 5.32
C THR A 214 4.51 -17.29 4.47
N ILE A 215 4.69 -17.22 3.16
CA ILE A 215 3.66 -16.69 2.26
C ILE A 215 3.26 -17.81 1.30
N LYS A 216 1.95 -18.01 1.15
CA LYS A 216 1.41 -19.01 0.22
C LYS A 216 0.35 -18.40 -0.67
N PHE A 217 0.28 -18.88 -1.89
CA PHE A 217 -0.72 -18.52 -2.86
C PHE A 217 -1.70 -19.67 -3.04
N PHE A 218 -2.98 -19.36 -2.96
CA PHE A 218 -4.09 -20.29 -3.10
C PHE A 218 -4.79 -19.98 -4.42
N PRO A 219 -4.43 -20.69 -5.50
CA PRO A 219 -5.06 -20.53 -6.81
C PRO A 219 -6.54 -20.96 -6.77
N ARG A 220 -7.41 -20.21 -7.45
CA ARG A 220 -8.84 -20.54 -7.52
C ARG A 220 -9.15 -21.87 -8.22
N ASP A 221 -8.26 -22.29 -9.12
CA ASP A 221 -8.39 -23.48 -9.95
C ASP A 221 -7.62 -24.71 -9.41
N SER A 222 -7.05 -24.62 -8.20
CA SER A 222 -6.37 -25.75 -7.55
C SER A 222 -6.76 -25.89 -6.07
N GLU A 223 -6.60 -27.10 -5.54
CA GLU A 223 -6.76 -27.39 -4.10
C GLU A 223 -5.44 -27.28 -3.33
N GLU A 224 -4.32 -27.20 -4.05
CA GLU A 224 -2.98 -27.13 -3.49
C GLU A 224 -2.52 -25.68 -3.37
N ALA A 225 -2.02 -25.33 -2.19
CA ALA A 225 -1.39 -24.05 -1.93
C ALA A 225 0.04 -24.05 -2.47
N GLU A 226 0.39 -23.04 -3.23
CA GLU A 226 1.74 -22.82 -3.74
C GLU A 226 2.55 -21.97 -2.74
N GLU A 227 3.81 -22.30 -2.50
CA GLU A 227 4.68 -21.44 -1.71
C GLU A 227 5.17 -20.24 -2.53
N TYR A 228 5.08 -19.04 -1.95
CA TYR A 228 5.62 -17.82 -2.55
C TYR A 228 7.10 -17.67 -2.17
N SER A 229 7.97 -17.73 -3.18
CA SER A 229 9.43 -17.63 -3.03
C SER A 229 10.02 -16.38 -3.67
N GLY A 230 9.19 -15.45 -4.14
CA GLY A 230 9.62 -14.19 -4.74
C GLY A 230 10.21 -13.19 -3.75
N GLY A 231 10.65 -12.03 -4.27
CA GLY A 231 11.11 -10.92 -3.45
C GLY A 231 9.99 -10.34 -2.57
N ARG A 232 10.35 -9.59 -1.53
CA ARG A 232 9.36 -9.06 -0.57
C ARG A 232 9.15 -7.56 -0.70
N SER A 233 9.53 -6.98 -1.84
CA SER A 233 9.18 -5.59 -2.15
C SER A 233 7.73 -5.48 -2.61
N GLU A 234 7.17 -4.27 -2.57
CA GLU A 234 5.81 -4.03 -3.08
C GLU A 234 5.68 -4.44 -4.55
N GLN A 235 6.70 -4.16 -5.36
CA GLN A 235 6.69 -4.46 -6.80
C GLN A 235 6.73 -5.97 -7.06
N ASP A 236 7.51 -6.74 -6.29
CA ASP A 236 7.59 -8.20 -6.45
C ASP A 236 6.23 -8.88 -6.21
N PHE A 237 5.46 -8.40 -5.23
CA PHE A 237 4.11 -8.89 -4.99
C PHE A 237 3.12 -8.44 -6.07
N ILE A 238 3.23 -7.20 -6.53
CA ILE A 238 2.38 -6.68 -7.61
C ILE A 238 2.58 -7.48 -8.88
N ASP A 239 3.82 -7.76 -9.26
CA ASP A 239 4.14 -8.52 -10.46
C ASP A 239 3.61 -9.94 -10.36
N PHE A 240 3.84 -10.60 -9.21
CA PHE A 240 3.32 -11.94 -8.95
C PHE A 240 1.79 -12.00 -9.01
N LEU A 241 1.09 -11.08 -8.34
CA LEU A 241 -0.38 -11.06 -8.33
C LEU A 241 -0.97 -10.65 -9.67
N ASN A 242 -0.34 -9.74 -10.41
CA ASN A 242 -0.74 -9.42 -11.78
C ASN A 242 -0.65 -10.65 -12.67
N GLU A 243 0.43 -11.43 -12.55
CA GLU A 243 0.61 -12.67 -13.30
C GLU A 243 -0.41 -13.73 -12.90
N LYS A 244 -0.57 -14.01 -11.59
CA LYS A 244 -1.44 -15.06 -11.09
C LYS A 244 -2.93 -14.74 -11.28
N CYS A 245 -3.35 -13.54 -10.86
CA CYS A 245 -4.75 -13.10 -10.96
C CYS A 245 -5.13 -12.59 -12.36
N LYS A 246 -4.18 -12.53 -13.31
CA LYS A 246 -4.38 -11.97 -14.67
C LYS A 246 -4.88 -10.53 -14.66
N THR A 247 -4.27 -9.71 -13.80
CA THR A 247 -4.59 -8.28 -13.64
C THR A 247 -3.42 -7.41 -14.09
N LYS A 248 -3.64 -6.09 -14.09
CA LYS A 248 -2.69 -5.08 -14.60
C LYS A 248 -2.64 -3.87 -13.68
N ARG A 249 -2.31 -4.12 -12.41
CA ARG A 249 -2.30 -3.13 -11.34
C ARG A 249 -0.92 -2.51 -11.18
N LYS A 250 -0.90 -1.24 -10.77
CA LYS A 250 0.29 -0.55 -10.26
C LYS A 250 0.07 -0.12 -8.81
N SER A 251 1.17 0.17 -8.13
CA SER A 251 1.17 0.65 -6.74
C SER A 251 0.11 1.74 -6.50
N GLY A 252 -0.61 1.60 -5.39
CA GLY A 252 -1.71 2.50 -5.01
C GLY A 252 -3.06 2.18 -5.68
N GLY A 253 -3.15 1.10 -6.47
CA GLY A 253 -4.39 0.63 -7.07
C GLY A 253 -4.77 1.33 -8.38
N GLY A 254 -3.80 1.93 -9.06
CA GLY A 254 -3.97 2.33 -10.45
C GLY A 254 -3.89 1.14 -11.40
N ILE A 255 -4.17 1.38 -12.68
CA ILE A 255 -3.94 0.42 -13.76
C ILE A 255 -2.59 0.74 -14.43
N SER A 256 -1.85 -0.28 -14.86
CA SER A 256 -0.58 -0.14 -15.58
C SER A 256 -0.79 0.31 -17.03
N ASP A 257 0.23 0.91 -17.64
CA ASP A 257 0.12 1.57 -18.95
C ASP A 257 -0.06 0.59 -20.11
N ASP A 258 0.20 -0.71 -19.87
CA ASP A 258 0.01 -1.83 -20.78
C ASP A 258 -1.38 -2.49 -20.65
N ALA A 259 -2.20 -2.09 -19.68
CA ALA A 259 -3.53 -2.66 -19.52
C ALA A 259 -4.41 -2.38 -20.74
N GLY A 260 -5.12 -3.42 -21.20
CA GLY A 260 -5.95 -3.35 -22.40
C GLY A 260 -5.16 -3.34 -23.71
N ARG A 261 -3.82 -3.36 -23.67
CA ARG A 261 -3.00 -3.58 -24.86
C ARG A 261 -3.03 -5.05 -25.26
N ILE A 262 -2.98 -5.26 -26.56
CA ILE A 262 -2.86 -6.59 -27.16
C ILE A 262 -1.55 -6.56 -27.93
N ASP A 263 -0.54 -7.32 -27.49
CA ASP A 263 0.81 -7.28 -28.06
C ASP A 263 0.82 -7.50 -29.58
N LYS A 264 -0.10 -8.32 -30.09
CA LYS A 264 -0.26 -8.54 -31.54
C LYS A 264 -0.66 -7.27 -32.30
N PHE A 265 -1.39 -6.36 -31.67
CA PHE A 265 -1.72 -5.06 -32.24
C PHE A 265 -0.59 -4.07 -32.14
N ASP A 266 0.37 -4.25 -31.22
CA ASP A 266 1.57 -3.39 -31.17
C ASP A 266 2.49 -3.65 -32.37
N GLU A 267 2.61 -4.90 -32.84
CA GLU A 267 3.34 -5.21 -34.07
C GLU A 267 2.65 -4.60 -35.30
N PHE A 268 1.31 -4.74 -35.40
CA PHE A 268 0.54 -4.09 -36.46
C PHE A 268 0.65 -2.56 -36.39
N ALA A 269 0.60 -1.97 -35.19
CA ALA A 269 0.77 -0.54 -34.98
C ALA A 269 2.18 -0.09 -35.37
N LYS A 270 3.23 -0.86 -35.09
CA LYS A 270 4.61 -0.54 -35.52
C LYS A 270 4.74 -0.57 -37.04
N ASP A 271 4.25 -1.62 -37.71
CA ASP A 271 4.24 -1.69 -39.17
C ASP A 271 3.47 -0.51 -39.77
N PHE A 272 2.27 -0.26 -39.23
CA PHE A 272 1.42 0.84 -39.63
C PHE A 272 2.10 2.22 -39.44
N MET A 273 2.73 2.46 -38.30
CA MET A 273 3.40 3.73 -37.96
C MET A 273 4.72 3.93 -38.71
N SER A 274 5.43 2.85 -39.06
CA SER A 274 6.66 2.90 -39.85
C SER A 274 6.41 3.17 -41.34
N ASN A 275 5.15 3.09 -41.78
CA ASN A 275 4.79 3.35 -43.16
C ASN A 275 4.94 4.85 -43.49
N VAL A 276 5.56 5.17 -44.63
CA VAL A 276 5.77 6.54 -45.16
C VAL A 276 4.48 7.38 -45.17
N VAL A 277 3.33 6.72 -45.23
CA VAL A 277 2.02 7.35 -45.12
C VAL A 277 1.82 8.01 -43.77
N MET A 278 2.16 7.33 -42.67
CA MET A 278 1.96 7.85 -41.32
C MET A 278 2.93 8.97 -40.96
N GLU A 279 4.16 8.92 -41.46
CA GLU A 279 5.08 10.06 -41.39
C GLU A 279 4.49 11.31 -42.06
N ARG A 280 3.83 11.12 -43.21
CA ARG A 280 3.13 12.20 -43.92
C ARG A 280 1.86 12.65 -43.22
N VAL A 281 1.11 11.74 -42.58
CA VAL A 281 -0.05 12.08 -41.75
C VAL A 281 0.40 12.92 -40.54
N GLN A 282 1.46 12.52 -39.84
CA GLN A 282 2.00 13.26 -38.71
C GLN A 282 2.54 14.65 -39.10
N SER A 283 3.21 14.75 -40.25
CA SER A 283 3.80 16.03 -40.70
C SER A 283 2.82 16.97 -41.40
N LYS A 284 1.76 16.45 -42.04
CA LYS A 284 0.85 17.26 -42.88
C LYS A 284 -0.61 17.27 -42.42
N GLY A 285 -0.96 16.47 -41.40
CA GLY A 285 -2.30 16.42 -40.81
C GLY A 285 -3.42 16.03 -41.78
N ASP A 286 -4.63 16.46 -41.45
CA ASP A 286 -5.89 16.05 -42.11
C ASP A 286 -5.96 16.38 -43.61
N ALA A 287 -5.24 17.43 -44.04
CA ALA A 287 -5.17 17.82 -45.45
C ALA A 287 -4.51 16.74 -46.31
N PHE A 288 -3.47 16.07 -45.78
CA PHE A 288 -2.84 14.95 -46.48
C PHE A 288 -3.75 13.73 -46.51
N ILE A 289 -4.42 13.40 -45.40
CA ILE A 289 -5.37 12.28 -45.34
C ILE A 289 -6.45 12.45 -46.42
N THR A 290 -7.06 13.64 -46.50
CA THR A 290 -8.15 13.93 -47.45
C THR A 290 -7.67 13.80 -48.89
N SER A 291 -6.57 14.48 -49.24
CA SER A 291 -6.01 14.44 -50.60
C SER A 291 -5.53 13.04 -51.02
N GLU A 292 -4.99 12.26 -50.08
CA GLU A 292 -4.53 10.90 -50.33
C GLU A 292 -5.69 9.92 -50.52
N ILE A 293 -6.80 10.06 -49.76
CA ILE A 293 -8.03 9.28 -49.97
C ILE A 293 -8.59 9.54 -51.37
N GLU A 294 -8.68 10.81 -51.78
CA GLU A 294 -9.16 11.17 -53.12
C GLU A 294 -8.25 10.60 -54.21
N ARG A 295 -6.93 10.66 -54.00
CA ARG A 295 -5.95 10.07 -54.93
C ARG A 295 -6.16 8.56 -55.05
N LEU A 296 -6.36 7.86 -53.93
CA LEU A 296 -6.58 6.41 -53.91
C LEU A 296 -7.91 6.01 -54.56
N ASN A 297 -8.98 6.79 -54.38
CA ASN A 297 -10.25 6.55 -55.08
C ASN A 297 -10.08 6.63 -56.60
N ARG A 298 -9.41 7.68 -57.10
CA ARG A 298 -9.10 7.80 -58.54
C ARG A 298 -8.27 6.64 -59.09
N LEU A 299 -7.34 6.11 -58.29
CA LEU A 299 -6.53 4.96 -58.70
C LEU A 299 -7.33 3.64 -58.71
N LEU A 300 -8.25 3.47 -57.77
CA LEU A 300 -9.11 2.28 -57.68
C LEU A 300 -10.18 2.22 -58.79
N GLU A 301 -10.56 3.39 -59.34
CA GLU A 301 -11.45 3.49 -60.50
C GLU A 301 -10.73 3.19 -61.83
N GLY A 302 -9.40 3.19 -61.83
CA GLY A 302 -8.57 2.91 -63.01
C GLY A 302 -8.29 1.42 -63.24
N ALA A 303 -7.70 1.10 -64.39
CA ALA A 303 -7.23 -0.25 -64.69
C ALA A 303 -5.92 -0.55 -63.91
N ILE A 304 -6.02 -1.30 -62.82
CA ILE A 304 -4.89 -1.73 -61.99
C ILE A 304 -4.92 -3.25 -61.75
N SER A 305 -3.78 -3.83 -61.37
CA SER A 305 -3.70 -5.26 -61.02
C SER A 305 -4.44 -5.57 -59.72
N ALA A 306 -4.93 -6.81 -59.57
CA ALA A 306 -5.63 -7.26 -58.36
C ALA A 306 -4.83 -6.99 -57.08
N LYS A 307 -3.53 -7.31 -57.09
CA LYS A 307 -2.62 -7.03 -55.96
C LYS A 307 -2.59 -5.54 -55.59
N LYS A 308 -2.55 -4.63 -56.57
CA LYS A 308 -2.58 -3.18 -56.32
C LYS A 308 -3.95 -2.70 -55.86
N ASN A 309 -5.02 -3.33 -56.34
CA ASN A 309 -6.37 -3.04 -55.88
C ASN A 309 -6.51 -3.35 -54.39
N ASP A 310 -6.07 -4.53 -53.95
CA ASP A 310 -6.08 -4.93 -52.54
C ASP A 310 -5.25 -3.96 -51.69
N GLU A 311 -4.01 -3.65 -52.12
CA GLU A 311 -3.11 -2.74 -51.42
C GLU A 311 -3.71 -1.33 -51.26
N PHE A 312 -4.26 -0.76 -52.35
CA PHE A 312 -4.85 0.58 -52.32
C PHE A 312 -6.18 0.61 -51.55
N SER A 313 -6.96 -0.46 -51.62
CA SER A 313 -8.21 -0.60 -50.85
C SER A 313 -7.94 -0.64 -49.35
N VAL A 314 -6.97 -1.44 -48.91
CA VAL A 314 -6.53 -1.50 -47.51
C VAL A 314 -6.04 -0.13 -47.06
N ARG A 315 -5.13 0.49 -47.81
CA ARG A 315 -4.58 1.82 -47.48
C ARG A 315 -5.66 2.91 -47.38
N ARG A 316 -6.61 2.95 -48.32
CA ARG A 316 -7.74 3.88 -48.29
C ARG A 316 -8.62 3.64 -47.06
N ASN A 317 -8.95 2.39 -46.78
CA ASN A 317 -9.82 2.04 -45.66
C ASN A 317 -9.18 2.40 -44.32
N ILE A 318 -7.86 2.23 -44.18
CA ILE A 318 -7.14 2.66 -42.99
C ILE A 318 -7.14 4.19 -42.88
N LEU A 319 -6.81 4.93 -43.95
CA LEU A 319 -6.83 6.40 -43.94
C LEU A 319 -8.21 6.98 -43.57
N LYS A 320 -9.30 6.31 -43.96
CA LYS A 320 -10.66 6.71 -43.56
C LYS A 320 -10.89 6.63 -42.05
N GLN A 321 -10.19 5.74 -41.32
CA GLN A 321 -10.31 5.67 -39.85
C GLN A 321 -9.64 6.86 -39.15
N PHE A 322 -8.64 7.50 -39.76
CA PHE A 322 -7.96 8.67 -39.21
C PHE A 322 -8.70 9.99 -39.49
N LYS A 323 -9.73 9.98 -40.34
CA LYS A 323 -10.55 11.16 -40.55
C LYS A 323 -11.47 11.31 -39.34
N VAL A 324 -10.96 11.94 -38.29
CA VAL A 324 -11.74 12.34 -37.12
C VAL A 324 -12.89 13.20 -37.63
N ASP A 325 -14.12 12.81 -37.29
CA ASP A 325 -15.27 13.66 -37.47
C ASP A 325 -15.03 14.92 -36.62
N THR A 326 -14.65 16.02 -37.26
CA THR A 326 -14.41 17.32 -36.59
C THR A 326 -15.72 17.97 -36.12
N GLY A 327 -16.84 17.24 -36.19
CA GLY A 327 -18.04 17.51 -35.41
C GLY A 327 -17.80 17.20 -33.95
N LYS A 328 -17.34 18.22 -33.20
CA LYS A 328 -17.40 18.33 -31.73
C LYS A 328 -18.20 17.22 -31.05
N THR A 329 -17.50 16.27 -30.43
CA THR A 329 -18.05 15.61 -29.25
C THR A 329 -16.91 15.54 -28.24
N GLU A 330 -16.91 16.52 -27.34
CA GLU A 330 -16.19 16.42 -26.08
C GLU A 330 -16.78 15.22 -25.31
N LEU A 331 -15.91 14.32 -24.86
CA LEU A 331 -16.16 13.42 -23.75
C LEU A 331 -15.00 13.55 -22.77
#